data_AF-A0A1Q7MY88-F1
#
_entry.id   AF-A0A1Q7MY88-F1
#
_cell.length_a   1.000
_cell.length_b   1.000
_cell.length_c   1.000
_cell.angle_alpha   90.00
_cell.angle_beta   90.00
_cell.angle_gamma   90.00
#
_symmetry.space_group_name_H-M   'P 1'
#
loop_
_entity.id
_entity.type
_entity.pdbx_description
1 polymer ?
#
loop_
_entity_poly.entity_id
_entity_poly.type
_entity_poly.pdbx_seq_one_letter_code
_entity_poly.pdbx_strand_id
1 'polypeptide(L)'
;MKSAVLLFATFLLLSLATSTAAAKSSSIGIYAVIDEVKFDQDGPSSNLVRISGVFIVPRPMSSGEYQTPQRGYLYFRISPGAEQAARKDWNQLKAVAGTGQVVGFAFYWVSNPSDPQGNPHHSLELKVRSDGDATPPDVYPIPHPSGVVKAGDHDRAFDEKIAAQLHTISN
;
A
#
# COMPACT_ATOMS: atom_id res chain seq x y z
N MET A 1 49.18 1.41 -43.49
CA MET A 1 47.91 1.77 -42.83
C MET A 1 47.20 0.49 -42.39
N LYS A 2 46.53 0.51 -41.24
CA LYS A 2 45.58 -0.51 -40.73
C LYS A 2 46.21 -1.70 -39.96
N SER A 3 46.51 -1.51 -38.68
CA SER A 3 46.52 -2.59 -37.67
C SER A 3 46.44 -2.04 -36.24
N ALA A 4 45.70 -0.94 -36.01
CA ALA A 4 45.70 -0.26 -34.70
C ALA A 4 44.30 0.11 -34.16
N VAL A 5 43.19 -0.33 -34.77
CA VAL A 5 41.86 0.25 -34.44
C VAL A 5 40.78 -0.80 -34.10
N LEU A 6 41.13 -2.08 -33.95
CA LEU A 6 40.10 -3.14 -33.88
C LEU A 6 40.14 -4.00 -32.60
N LEU A 7 40.58 -3.43 -31.47
CA LEU A 7 40.54 -4.11 -30.16
C LEU A 7 39.95 -3.27 -29.01
N PHE A 8 39.26 -2.17 -29.31
CA PHE A 8 38.66 -1.28 -28.29
C PHE A 8 37.15 -1.08 -28.41
N ALA A 9 36.47 -1.84 -29.28
CA ALA A 9 35.07 -1.60 -29.63
C ALA A 9 34.10 -2.74 -29.28
N THR A 10 34.50 -3.72 -28.46
CA THR A 10 33.66 -4.90 -28.16
C THR A 10 33.37 -5.14 -26.68
N PHE A 11 33.85 -4.28 -25.77
CA PHE A 11 33.61 -4.42 -24.33
C PHE A 11 32.66 -3.39 -23.72
N LEU A 12 32.01 -2.53 -24.53
CA LEU A 12 31.17 -1.43 -24.04
C LEU A 12 29.68 -1.56 -24.40
N LEU A 13 29.20 -2.78 -24.67
CA LEU A 13 27.79 -3.04 -25.04
C LEU A 13 27.07 -4.05 -24.13
N LEU A 14 27.65 -4.34 -22.95
CA LEU A 14 27.02 -5.22 -21.97
C LEU A 14 26.81 -4.55 -20.60
N SER A 15 26.52 -3.25 -20.60
CA SER A 15 25.83 -2.59 -19.50
C SER A 15 24.34 -2.47 -19.82
N LEU A 16 23.73 -3.58 -20.24
CA LEU A 16 22.29 -3.73 -20.05
C LEU A 16 22.14 -3.84 -18.53
N ALA A 17 21.87 -2.71 -17.88
CA ALA A 17 21.46 -2.67 -16.51
C ALA A 17 20.23 -3.57 -16.40
N THR A 18 20.46 -4.82 -16.02
CA THR A 18 19.43 -5.69 -15.48
C THR A 18 19.02 -4.99 -14.20
N SER A 19 18.07 -4.07 -14.29
CA SER A 19 17.17 -3.79 -13.20
C SER A 19 16.46 -5.12 -12.96
N THR A 20 17.10 -5.99 -12.19
CA THR A 20 16.39 -7.05 -11.51
C THR A 20 15.37 -6.29 -10.69
N ALA A 21 14.13 -6.26 -11.19
CA ALA A 21 12.98 -6.06 -10.35
C ALA A 21 13.08 -7.19 -9.34
N ALA A 22 13.84 -6.96 -8.26
CA ALA A 22 13.76 -7.79 -7.08
C ALA A 22 12.27 -7.78 -6.78
N ALA A 23 11.62 -8.94 -6.94
CA ALA A 23 10.24 -9.14 -6.54
C ALA A 23 10.20 -8.74 -5.06
N LYS A 24 9.87 -7.47 -4.83
CA LYS A 24 10.07 -6.83 -3.55
C LYS A 24 9.02 -7.46 -2.68
N SER A 25 9.47 -8.03 -1.57
CA SER A 25 8.65 -8.62 -0.51
C SER A 25 7.80 -7.55 0.20
N SER A 26 7.17 -6.63 -0.52
CA SER A 26 6.21 -5.70 0.07
C SER A 26 4.89 -6.44 0.21
N SER A 27 4.73 -7.09 1.35
CA SER A 27 3.43 -7.62 1.79
C SER A 27 2.50 -6.52 2.29
N ILE A 28 2.94 -5.25 2.37
CA ILE A 28 2.13 -4.11 2.79
C ILE A 28 1.18 -3.68 1.67
N GLY A 29 -0.12 -3.73 1.92
CA GLY A 29 -1.14 -3.36 0.94
C GLY A 29 -1.33 -1.85 0.80
N ILE A 30 -1.17 -1.09 1.88
CA ILE A 30 -1.47 0.34 1.88
C ILE A 30 -0.38 1.08 2.64
N TYR A 31 0.21 2.09 2.00
CA TYR A 31 1.04 3.08 2.67
C TYR A 31 0.27 4.39 2.79
N ALA A 32 0.39 5.07 3.92
CA ALA A 32 -0.37 6.29 4.14
C ALA A 32 0.30 7.30 5.06
N VAL A 33 -0.04 8.57 4.87
CA VAL A 33 -0.04 9.60 5.91
C VAL A 33 -1.49 9.88 6.24
N ILE A 34 -1.87 9.62 7.50
CA ILE A 34 -3.26 9.70 7.95
C ILE A 34 -3.54 11.10 8.49
N ASP A 35 -4.51 11.78 7.88
CA ASP A 35 -5.00 13.07 8.37
C ASP A 35 -6.06 12.86 9.45
N GLU A 36 -7.00 11.94 9.24
CA GLU A 36 -8.14 11.73 10.14
C GLU A 36 -8.71 10.31 10.04
N VAL A 37 -9.23 9.79 11.16
CA VAL A 37 -10.03 8.55 11.21
C VAL A 37 -11.39 8.82 11.85
N LYS A 38 -12.47 8.69 11.06
CA LYS A 38 -13.87 8.89 11.47
C LYS A 38 -14.65 7.58 11.45
N PHE A 39 -15.48 7.36 12.45
CA PHE A 39 -16.43 6.24 12.54
C PHE A 39 -17.85 6.80 12.33
N ASP A 40 -18.68 6.17 11.51
CA ASP A 40 -19.99 6.74 11.12
C ASP A 40 -20.98 6.83 12.29
N GLN A 41 -21.00 5.86 13.21
CA GLN A 41 -21.86 5.84 14.41
C GLN A 41 -21.19 5.11 15.58
N ASP A 42 -21.46 5.56 16.82
CA ASP A 42 -21.09 4.96 18.12
C ASP A 42 -19.60 4.78 18.45
N GLY A 43 -18.71 5.48 17.75
CA GLY A 43 -17.29 5.45 18.08
C GLY A 43 -16.63 4.10 17.70
N PRO A 44 -15.70 3.56 18.50
CA PRO A 44 -14.90 2.39 18.12
C PRO A 44 -15.67 1.09 17.90
N SER A 45 -16.99 1.05 18.18
CA SER A 45 -17.90 -0.08 17.89
C SER A 45 -18.52 -0.02 16.49
N SER A 46 -18.32 1.07 15.73
CA SER A 46 -18.84 1.19 14.37
C SER A 46 -18.32 0.09 13.44
N ASN A 47 -19.16 -0.40 12.54
CA ASN A 47 -18.72 -1.31 11.48
C ASN A 47 -18.21 -0.57 10.24
N LEU A 48 -18.19 0.76 10.26
CA LEU A 48 -17.80 1.63 9.16
C LEU A 48 -16.70 2.58 9.62
N VAL A 49 -15.66 2.73 8.80
CA VAL A 49 -14.61 3.71 9.03
C VAL A 49 -14.31 4.48 7.75
N ARG A 50 -14.14 5.78 7.90
CA ARG A 50 -13.55 6.67 6.91
C ARG A 50 -12.17 7.09 7.38
N ILE A 51 -11.17 6.83 6.54
CA ILE A 51 -9.76 7.15 6.80
C ILE A 51 -9.35 8.18 5.75
N SER A 52 -9.15 9.42 6.15
CA SER A 52 -8.73 10.52 5.28
C SER A 52 -7.21 10.70 5.33
N GLY A 53 -6.58 11.02 4.21
CA GLY A 53 -5.13 11.15 4.14
C GLY A 53 -4.55 11.20 2.72
N VAL A 54 -3.26 10.92 2.63
CA VAL A 54 -2.57 10.63 1.37
C VAL A 54 -2.19 9.16 1.39
N PHE A 55 -2.50 8.45 0.30
CA PHE A 55 -2.36 7.00 0.21
C PHE A 55 -1.54 6.61 -1.01
N ILE A 56 -0.76 5.55 -0.86
CA ILE A 56 -0.19 4.78 -1.97
C ILE A 56 -0.75 3.37 -1.85
N VAL A 57 -1.37 2.92 -2.93
CA VAL A 57 -2.15 1.68 -2.98
C VAL A 57 -1.68 0.84 -4.17
N PRO A 58 -1.95 -0.47 -4.21
CA PRO A 58 -1.45 -1.32 -5.28
C PRO A 58 -2.01 -0.91 -6.63
N ARG A 59 -1.24 -1.14 -7.68
CA ARG A 59 -1.77 -1.12 -9.04
C ARG A 59 -2.62 -2.39 -9.24
N PRO A 60 -3.86 -2.29 -9.74
CA PRO A 60 -4.69 -3.45 -10.04
C PRO A 60 -3.98 -4.46 -10.93
N MET A 61 -4.21 -5.75 -10.68
CA MET A 61 -3.59 -6.87 -11.38
C MET A 61 -2.06 -6.77 -11.52
N SER A 62 -1.36 -6.27 -10.50
CA SER A 62 0.10 -6.11 -10.55
C SER A 62 0.85 -6.95 -9.52
N SER A 63 2.13 -7.24 -9.81
CA SER A 63 2.99 -8.09 -8.98
C SER A 63 3.97 -7.29 -8.12
N GLY A 64 3.44 -6.44 -7.23
CA GLY A 64 4.21 -5.57 -6.34
C GLY A 64 4.35 -4.12 -6.83
N GLU A 65 3.53 -3.70 -7.80
CA GLU A 65 3.51 -2.31 -8.25
C GLU A 65 2.49 -1.50 -7.48
N TYR A 66 2.77 -0.21 -7.31
CA TYR A 66 1.90 0.72 -6.60
C TYR A 66 1.55 1.88 -7.52
N GLN A 67 0.43 2.52 -7.21
CA GLN A 67 0.03 3.76 -7.82
C GLN A 67 0.87 4.92 -7.27
N THR A 68 0.84 6.07 -7.94
CA THR A 68 1.40 7.31 -7.37
C THR A 68 0.58 7.73 -6.15
N PRO A 69 1.15 8.52 -5.21
CA PRO A 69 0.40 8.94 -4.05
C PRO A 69 -0.85 9.76 -4.42
N GLN A 70 -1.95 9.49 -3.73
CA GLN A 70 -3.28 10.07 -3.97
C GLN A 70 -3.84 10.62 -2.68
N ARG A 71 -4.27 11.89 -2.69
CA ARG A 71 -4.99 12.50 -1.58
C ARG A 71 -6.48 12.17 -1.68
N GLY A 72 -7.10 11.85 -0.56
CA GLY A 72 -8.52 11.54 -0.51
C GLY A 72 -8.88 10.79 0.77
N TYR A 73 -9.78 9.81 0.64
CA TYR A 73 -10.12 8.92 1.73
C TYR A 73 -10.34 7.47 1.27
N LEU A 74 -10.14 6.55 2.20
CA LEU A 74 -10.57 5.17 2.10
C LEU A 74 -11.79 4.98 2.99
N TYR A 75 -12.80 4.27 2.49
CA TYR A 75 -14.04 4.03 3.23
C TYR A 75 -14.34 2.55 3.28
N PHE A 76 -14.33 1.99 4.49
CA PHE A 76 -14.37 0.57 4.72
C PHE A 76 -15.50 0.15 5.62
N ARG A 77 -16.01 -1.05 5.37
CA ARG A 77 -16.85 -1.84 6.28
C ARG A 77 -16.09 -3.06 6.80
N ILE A 78 -16.38 -3.45 8.03
CA ILE A 78 -15.86 -4.71 8.59
C ILE A 78 -16.57 -5.91 7.92
N SER A 79 -15.82 -6.96 7.58
CA SER A 79 -16.39 -8.26 7.23
C SER A 79 -16.74 -9.06 8.50
N PRO A 80 -17.88 -9.77 8.55
CA PRO A 80 -18.20 -10.64 9.67
C PRO A 80 -17.04 -11.57 10.04
N GLY A 81 -16.71 -11.66 11.33
CA GLY A 81 -15.61 -12.46 11.86
C GLY A 81 -14.23 -11.79 11.84
N ALA A 82 -14.10 -10.60 11.25
CA ALA A 82 -12.85 -9.82 11.20
C ALA A 82 -12.85 -8.62 12.17
N GLU A 83 -13.86 -8.49 13.03
CA GLU A 83 -14.10 -7.30 13.85
C GLU A 83 -12.93 -6.95 14.75
N GLN A 84 -12.38 -7.92 15.47
CA GLN A 84 -11.29 -7.69 16.41
C GLN A 84 -10.03 -7.17 15.69
N ALA A 85 -9.68 -7.80 14.58
CA ALA A 85 -8.48 -7.45 13.82
C ALA A 85 -8.63 -6.09 13.13
N ALA A 86 -9.78 -5.83 12.50
CA ALA A 86 -10.06 -4.54 11.86
C ALA A 86 -10.06 -3.38 12.88
N ARG A 87 -10.73 -3.55 14.03
CA ARG A 87 -10.77 -2.52 15.07
C ARG A 87 -9.40 -2.24 15.69
N LYS A 88 -8.55 -3.27 15.81
CA LYS A 88 -7.17 -3.11 16.28
C LYS A 88 -6.41 -2.16 15.34
N ASP A 89 -6.44 -2.43 14.04
CA ASP A 89 -5.79 -1.55 13.05
C ASP A 89 -6.40 -0.15 13.09
N TRP A 90 -7.73 -0.02 13.07
CA TRP A 90 -8.39 1.29 13.06
C TRP A 90 -8.02 2.15 14.27
N ASN A 91 -7.87 1.53 15.45
CA ASN A 91 -7.39 2.23 16.65
C ASN A 91 -5.93 2.66 16.54
N GLN A 92 -5.06 1.83 15.95
CA GLN A 92 -3.66 2.19 15.69
C GLN A 92 -3.56 3.33 14.67
N LEU A 93 -4.33 3.28 13.59
CA LEU A 93 -4.43 4.34 12.58
C LEU A 93 -4.95 5.65 13.19
N LYS A 94 -5.97 5.57 14.05
CA LYS A 94 -6.50 6.73 14.77
C LYS A 94 -5.47 7.36 15.71
N ALA A 95 -4.61 6.55 16.34
CA ALA A 95 -3.57 7.04 17.23
C ALA A 95 -2.43 7.79 16.50
N VAL A 96 -2.23 7.55 15.20
CA VAL A 96 -1.23 8.26 14.37
C VAL A 96 -1.84 9.37 13.51
N ALA A 97 -3.16 9.49 13.45
CA ALA A 97 -3.83 10.49 12.64
C ALA A 97 -3.39 11.91 13.03
N GLY A 98 -3.08 12.75 12.03
CA GLY A 98 -2.65 14.13 12.21
C GLY A 98 -1.19 14.30 12.67
N THR A 99 -0.44 13.21 12.90
CA THR A 99 0.97 13.30 13.33
C THR A 99 1.95 13.53 12.18
N GLY A 100 1.52 13.30 10.93
CA GLY A 100 2.39 13.29 9.76
C GLY A 100 3.27 12.04 9.63
N GLN A 101 3.14 11.08 10.55
CA GLN A 101 3.88 9.82 10.50
C GLN A 101 3.42 8.96 9.32
N VAL A 102 4.38 8.43 8.55
CA VAL A 102 4.10 7.45 7.50
C VAL A 102 3.87 6.08 8.12
N VAL A 103 2.79 5.42 7.71
CA VAL A 103 2.43 4.07 8.15
C VAL A 103 2.15 3.14 6.98
N GLY A 104 2.31 1.85 7.22
CA GLY A 104 1.97 0.75 6.34
C GLY A 104 0.99 -0.20 7.02
N PHE A 105 -0.01 -0.68 6.30
CA PHE A 105 -0.99 -1.62 6.82
C PHE A 105 -1.63 -2.45 5.70
N ALA A 106 -2.45 -3.42 6.09
CA ALA A 106 -3.08 -4.41 5.20
C ALA A 106 -2.09 -5.31 4.44
N PHE A 107 -2.59 -6.44 3.94
CA PHE A 107 -1.85 -7.29 3.02
C PHE A 107 -1.96 -6.81 1.57
N TYR A 108 -0.84 -6.84 0.86
CA TYR A 108 -0.79 -6.63 -0.59
C TYR A 108 -1.43 -7.81 -1.34
N TRP A 109 -1.10 -9.03 -0.94
CA TRP A 109 -1.50 -10.27 -1.61
C TRP A 109 -2.81 -10.78 -1.02
N VAL A 110 -3.87 -10.78 -1.81
CA VAL A 110 -5.20 -11.23 -1.42
C VAL A 110 -5.69 -12.34 -2.35
N SER A 111 -6.68 -13.11 -1.91
CA SER A 111 -7.34 -14.11 -2.76
C SER A 111 -8.10 -13.40 -3.88
N ASN A 112 -7.96 -13.89 -5.11
CA ASN A 112 -8.81 -13.45 -6.22
C ASN A 112 -10.23 -14.00 -6.03
N PRO A 113 -11.27 -13.15 -5.92
CA PRO A 113 -12.66 -13.61 -5.78
C PRO A 113 -13.17 -14.43 -6.97
N SER A 114 -12.55 -14.23 -8.15
CA SER A 114 -12.89 -14.93 -9.39
C SER A 114 -12.05 -16.20 -9.61
N ASP A 115 -11.13 -16.52 -8.70
CA ASP A 115 -10.32 -17.74 -8.77
C ASP A 115 -10.88 -18.81 -7.83
N PRO A 116 -11.46 -19.90 -8.35
CA PRO A 116 -12.00 -20.98 -7.52
C PRO A 116 -10.94 -21.71 -6.69
N GLN A 117 -9.66 -21.60 -7.07
CA GLN A 117 -8.53 -22.18 -6.34
C GLN A 117 -8.01 -21.24 -5.25
N GLY A 118 -8.43 -19.97 -5.24
CA GLY A 118 -8.08 -19.00 -4.21
C GLY A 118 -6.60 -18.62 -4.19
N ASN A 119 -5.91 -18.63 -5.33
CA ASN A 119 -4.48 -18.32 -5.36
C ASN A 119 -4.24 -16.88 -4.87
N PRO A 120 -3.30 -16.67 -3.93
CA PRO A 120 -3.08 -15.37 -3.28
C PRO A 120 -2.27 -14.38 -4.13
N HIS A 121 -2.18 -14.58 -5.45
CA HIS A 121 -1.37 -13.74 -6.34
C HIS A 121 -2.13 -12.53 -6.90
N HIS A 122 -3.23 -12.14 -6.25
CA HIS A 122 -3.98 -10.95 -6.63
C HIS A 122 -3.55 -9.77 -5.75
N SER A 123 -3.22 -8.65 -6.38
CA SER A 123 -2.98 -7.39 -5.68
C SER A 123 -4.24 -6.93 -4.99
N LEU A 124 -4.13 -6.39 -3.79
CA LEU A 124 -5.24 -5.72 -3.11
C LEU A 124 -5.76 -4.58 -3.99
N GLU A 125 -7.03 -4.66 -4.36
CA GLU A 125 -7.70 -3.65 -5.19
C GLU A 125 -8.57 -2.77 -4.31
N LEU A 126 -8.26 -1.47 -4.30
CA LEU A 126 -9.02 -0.46 -3.59
C LEU A 126 -8.86 0.90 -4.27
N LYS A 127 -9.85 1.76 -4.06
CA LYS A 127 -9.91 3.09 -4.68
C LYS A 127 -9.74 4.16 -3.60
N VAL A 128 -8.78 5.06 -3.79
CA VAL A 128 -8.72 6.31 -3.02
C VAL A 128 -9.79 7.24 -3.56
N ARG A 129 -10.72 7.64 -2.70
CA ARG A 129 -11.92 8.38 -3.07
C ARG A 129 -11.72 9.87 -2.84
N SER A 130 -12.27 10.69 -3.72
CA SER A 130 -12.36 12.15 -3.52
C SER A 130 -13.57 12.51 -2.69
N ASP A 131 -13.54 13.66 -2.02
CA ASP A 131 -14.71 14.18 -1.30
C ASP A 131 -15.95 14.27 -2.20
N GLY A 132 -17.11 13.85 -1.68
CA GLY A 132 -18.36 13.78 -2.42
C GLY A 132 -18.58 12.47 -3.23
N ASP A 133 -17.60 11.57 -3.28
CA ASP A 133 -17.80 10.23 -3.86
C ASP A 133 -18.80 9.43 -2.99
N ALA A 134 -19.96 9.04 -3.56
CA ALA A 134 -21.03 8.34 -2.85
C ALA A 134 -20.97 6.81 -3.01
N THR A 135 -19.83 6.26 -3.47
CA THR A 135 -19.67 4.81 -3.63
C THR A 135 -19.84 4.06 -2.30
N PRO A 136 -20.42 2.84 -2.32
CA PRO A 136 -20.52 2.00 -1.11
C PRO A 136 -19.15 1.73 -0.47
N PRO A 137 -19.07 1.44 0.84
CA PRO A 137 -17.82 1.11 1.52
C PRO A 137 -17.21 -0.19 0.98
N ASP A 138 -15.89 -0.20 0.81
CA ASP A 138 -15.12 -1.40 0.48
C ASP A 138 -15.04 -2.33 1.70
N VAL A 139 -14.78 -3.61 1.51
CA VAL A 139 -14.48 -4.50 2.64
C VAL A 139 -13.10 -4.12 3.19
N TYR A 140 -12.97 -3.98 4.52
CA TYR A 140 -11.67 -3.74 5.13
C TYR A 140 -10.72 -4.88 4.78
N PRO A 141 -9.53 -4.59 4.24
CA PRO A 141 -8.60 -5.60 3.78
C PRO A 141 -8.06 -6.45 4.93
N ILE A 142 -7.46 -7.59 4.58
CA ILE A 142 -6.82 -8.48 5.55
C ILE A 142 -5.68 -7.69 6.23
N PRO A 143 -5.68 -7.54 7.56
CA PRO A 143 -4.60 -6.88 8.30
C PRO A 143 -3.24 -7.52 8.04
N HIS A 144 -2.19 -6.70 7.97
CA HIS A 144 -0.82 -7.20 7.93
C HIS A 144 -0.49 -7.93 9.26
N PRO A 145 0.35 -8.98 9.29
CA PRO A 145 0.61 -9.75 10.53
C PRO A 145 1.27 -8.91 11.61
N SER A 146 2.10 -7.94 11.22
CA SER A 146 2.70 -6.95 12.12
C SER A 146 1.72 -5.85 12.56
N GLY A 147 0.48 -5.85 12.06
CA GLY A 147 -0.49 -4.77 12.24
C GLY A 147 -0.10 -3.51 11.45
N VAL A 148 -0.46 -2.34 11.98
CA VAL A 148 0.01 -1.05 11.47
C VAL A 148 1.49 -0.87 11.81
N VAL A 149 2.33 -0.86 10.79
CA VAL A 149 3.78 -0.61 10.89
C VAL A 149 4.07 0.84 10.59
N LYS A 150 5.07 1.42 11.26
CA LYS A 150 5.49 2.80 11.03
C LYS A 150 6.82 2.84 10.30
N ALA A 151 7.06 3.91 9.53
CA ALA A 151 8.39 4.19 9.01
C ALA A 151 9.41 4.23 10.16
N GLY A 152 10.54 3.53 10.00
CA GLY A 152 11.55 3.37 11.05
C GLY A 152 11.36 2.19 12.02
N ASP A 153 10.24 1.47 12.02
CA ASP A 153 10.06 0.25 12.86
C ASP A 153 10.90 -0.95 12.35
N HIS A 154 11.64 -0.79 11.25
CA HIS A 154 12.50 -1.80 10.61
C HIS A 154 11.77 -3.11 10.24
N ASP A 155 10.46 -3.05 9.94
CA ASP A 155 9.73 -4.18 9.37
C ASP A 155 10.24 -4.47 7.95
N ARG A 156 10.62 -5.73 7.69
CA ARG A 156 11.20 -6.16 6.40
C ARG A 156 10.23 -6.03 5.23
N ALA A 157 8.92 -6.00 5.49
CA ALA A 157 7.89 -5.80 4.49
C ALA A 157 7.66 -4.32 4.15
N PHE A 158 8.12 -3.40 5.01
CA PHE A 158 7.95 -1.97 4.83
C PHE A 158 8.97 -1.42 3.82
N ASP A 159 8.48 -0.86 2.73
CA ASP A 159 9.33 -0.30 1.68
C ASP A 159 9.52 1.21 1.85
N GLU A 160 10.67 1.59 2.41
CA GLU A 160 11.05 2.98 2.63
C GLU A 160 11.07 3.83 1.35
N LYS A 161 11.29 3.21 0.17
CA LYS A 161 11.26 3.96 -1.11
C LYS A 161 9.85 4.33 -1.53
N ILE A 162 8.86 3.49 -1.22
CA ILE A 162 7.45 3.81 -1.47
C ILE A 162 7.00 4.84 -0.44
N ALA A 163 7.31 4.60 0.84
CA ALA A 163 6.99 5.51 1.94
C ALA A 163 7.50 6.95 1.68
N ALA A 164 8.72 7.09 1.17
CA ALA A 164 9.30 8.40 0.84
C ALA A 164 8.49 9.20 -0.20
N GLN A 165 7.69 8.55 -1.06
CA GLN A 165 6.84 9.24 -2.03
C GLN A 165 5.65 9.93 -1.37
N LEU A 166 5.23 9.56 -0.17
CA LEU A 166 4.13 10.25 0.53
C LEU A 166 4.52 11.66 0.98
N HIS A 167 5.81 11.91 1.17
CA HIS A 167 6.33 13.24 1.52
C HIS A 167 6.40 14.21 0.34
N THR A 168 6.23 13.75 -0.90
CA THR A 168 6.33 14.62 -2.09
C THR A 168 5.03 15.36 -2.40
N ILE A 169 3.89 14.94 -1.84
CA ILE A 169 2.57 15.58 -2.03
C ILE A 169 2.10 16.34 -0.78
N SER A 170 2.85 16.26 0.32
CA SER A 170 2.51 16.93 1.59
C SER A 170 3.18 18.29 1.79
N ASN A 171 3.91 18.80 0.80
CA ASN A 171 4.45 20.16 0.75
C ASN A 171 3.67 21.04 -0.23
#